data_AF-A0A9D6NGQ6-F1
#
_entry.id   AF-A0A9D6NGQ6-F1
#
_cell.length_a   1.000
_cell.length_b   1.000
_cell.length_c   1.000
_cell.angle_alpha   90.00
_cell.angle_beta   90.00
_cell.angle_gamma   90.00
#
_symmetry.space_group_name_H-M   'P 1'
#
loop_
_entity.id
_entity.type
_entity.pdbx_description
1 polymer ?
#
loop_
_entity_poly.entity_id
_entity_poly.type
_entity_poly.pdbx_seq_one_letter_code
_entity_poly.pdbx_strand_id
1 'polypeptide(L)'
;MRLGILLVLLLALPAVSQERRLVRLENTAGGLRAVISPETDYTVFRRHEYRVEGLSLAPHAGPVRLLASFQGDRAKVRPGRAPAVLALEGSQAWRGRMRARLVSPGRVRLELGAGQTLEAELAETGNPPGETFWLTATCVRREGRWLALDPIFEKLEERTLKAGRVRLAAQLSEQFLDHSVKEFLYGHRHQLGWSSQDGSSSFRIADAGVTLLDCAPGQLRFYGTVTGQVAAIPVGAAQWEIAAHPRFEHGQLAFSLTPGSLRMRITRPVSMEAPPVWLEPLRELLQNLLGQSLKMPIPGAYAPSILETGILSPQDLEKMAIWTVPTGDRRSAFAVLAAPAAHSAEGPDLLRSRIRAPAEFCLSLSPEALTAALKRTVPRLLPLRRALPPEAQVKERIFIFTLRIREVEFTALDLAYRSRDGRGSFSIEDAVLQVYWDLGVSSGVEPGLRLKGYSDVIAAPGTPLRLQLQPDIQYLEFLSPHILSRSPAEQQALRERILAGVRGTRLDLPLPSRLPVPPLSGRAGLDLVGLEALPEELVIQGRLLP
;
A
#
# COMPACT_ATOMS: atom_id res chain seq x y z
N MET A 1 24.01 50.53 25.17
CA MET A 1 23.90 49.12 24.71
C MET A 1 22.47 48.54 24.66
N ARG A 2 21.38 49.32 24.83
CA ARG A 2 19.99 48.79 24.81
C ARG A 2 19.07 49.29 23.67
N LEU A 3 19.61 50.02 22.69
CA LEU A 3 18.86 50.48 21.51
C LEU A 3 19.19 49.70 20.21
N GLY A 4 20.35 49.02 20.15
CA GLY A 4 20.81 48.32 18.95
C GLY A 4 20.20 46.94 18.72
N ILE A 5 19.73 46.27 19.78
CA ILE A 5 19.14 44.92 19.68
C ILE A 5 17.67 44.98 19.22
N LEU A 6 16.96 46.07 19.52
CA LEU A 6 15.58 46.27 19.04
C LEU A 6 15.53 46.58 17.53
N LEU A 7 16.57 47.22 16.98
CA LEU A 7 16.65 47.57 15.55
C LEU A 7 17.01 46.38 14.66
N VAL A 8 17.74 45.38 15.19
CA VAL A 8 18.08 44.15 14.46
C VAL A 8 16.92 43.15 14.47
N LEU A 9 16.07 43.15 15.50
CA LEU A 9 14.85 42.33 15.56
C LEU A 9 13.70 42.88 14.69
N LEU A 10 13.68 44.18 14.36
CA LEU A 10 12.70 44.78 13.45
C LEU A 10 13.05 44.67 11.95
N LEU A 11 14.29 44.27 11.62
CA LEU A 11 14.75 44.09 10.23
C LEU A 11 14.79 42.63 9.77
N ALA A 12 14.43 41.67 10.62
CA ALA A 12 14.22 40.27 10.27
C ALA A 12 12.73 40.02 9.91
N LEU A 13 12.14 40.88 9.08
CA LEU A 13 10.97 40.45 8.30
C LEU A 13 11.48 39.33 7.36
N PRO A 14 10.84 38.14 7.33
CA PRO A 14 11.22 37.11 6.38
C PRO A 14 11.19 37.74 5.00
N ALA A 15 12.33 37.77 4.31
CA ALA A 15 12.37 38.17 2.93
C ALA A 15 11.32 37.35 2.20
N VAL A 16 10.28 38.01 1.71
CA VAL A 16 9.16 37.32 1.08
C VAL A 16 9.70 36.70 -0.20
N SER A 17 10.03 35.41 -0.12
CA SER A 17 10.62 34.71 -1.25
C SER A 17 9.57 34.69 -2.36
N GLN A 18 10.00 35.06 -3.57
CA GLN A 18 9.12 34.90 -4.72
C GLN A 18 8.99 33.42 -5.01
N GLU A 19 7.76 32.94 -5.02
CA GLU A 19 7.45 31.56 -5.37
C GLU A 19 6.87 31.52 -6.78
N ARG A 20 7.19 30.45 -7.52
CA ARG A 20 6.63 30.20 -8.84
C ARG A 20 5.60 29.09 -8.73
N ARG A 21 4.31 29.44 -8.79
CA ARG A 21 3.18 28.50 -8.66
C ARG A 21 2.41 28.36 -9.96
N LEU A 22 1.74 27.22 -10.14
CA LEU A 22 0.86 26.97 -11.29
C LEU A 22 -0.56 27.33 -10.87
N VAL A 23 -1.19 28.29 -11.54
CA VAL A 23 -2.48 28.83 -11.10
C VAL A 23 -3.43 28.93 -12.28
N ARG A 24 -4.72 28.69 -12.08
CA ARG A 24 -5.73 29.10 -13.06
C ARG A 24 -6.10 30.55 -12.79
N LEU A 25 -5.95 31.43 -13.78
CA LEU A 25 -6.38 32.81 -13.62
C LEU A 25 -7.88 32.91 -13.93
N GLU A 26 -8.65 33.47 -13.00
CA GLU A 26 -10.10 33.65 -13.12
C GLU A 26 -10.46 35.11 -12.95
N ASN A 27 -11.25 35.66 -13.86
CA ASN A 27 -11.77 37.01 -13.74
C ASN A 27 -13.11 36.97 -13.00
N THR A 28 -13.21 37.68 -11.88
CA THR A 28 -14.43 37.75 -11.06
C THR A 28 -14.88 39.19 -10.90
N ALA A 29 -16.12 39.42 -10.46
CA ALA A 29 -16.63 40.77 -10.18
C ALA A 29 -15.78 41.57 -9.16
N GLY A 30 -14.93 40.90 -8.36
CA GLY A 30 -14.00 41.51 -7.40
C GLY A 30 -12.56 41.68 -7.88
N GLY A 31 -12.27 41.38 -9.16
CA GLY A 31 -10.95 41.45 -9.78
C GLY A 31 -10.37 40.07 -10.16
N LEU A 32 -9.10 40.08 -10.60
CA LEU A 32 -8.38 38.89 -11.04
C LEU A 32 -8.01 37.99 -9.85
N ARG A 33 -8.35 36.70 -9.95
CA ARG A 33 -7.99 35.67 -8.99
C ARG A 33 -7.03 34.66 -9.59
N ALA A 34 -6.10 34.17 -8.79
CA ALA A 34 -5.28 33.00 -9.06
C ALA A 34 -5.84 31.86 -8.22
N VAL A 35 -6.43 30.87 -8.90
CA VAL A 35 -6.96 29.66 -8.29
C VAL A 35 -5.90 28.58 -8.37
N ILE A 36 -5.45 28.15 -7.20
CA ILE A 36 -4.55 27.01 -7.03
C ILE A 36 -5.45 25.86 -6.60
N SER A 37 -5.40 24.75 -7.31
CA SER A 37 -6.33 23.65 -7.07
C SER A 37 -5.58 22.33 -7.15
N PRO A 38 -5.98 21.28 -6.40
CA PRO A 38 -5.34 19.97 -6.49
C PRO A 38 -5.41 19.38 -7.90
N GLU A 39 -6.21 19.96 -8.80
CA GLU A 39 -6.28 19.60 -10.22
C GLU A 39 -5.18 20.29 -11.04
N THR A 40 -4.72 21.49 -10.64
CA THR A 40 -3.79 22.36 -11.39
C THR A 40 -2.42 22.56 -10.72
N ASP A 41 -2.31 22.44 -9.41
CA ASP A 41 -1.07 22.61 -8.64
C ASP A 41 -1.11 21.69 -7.41
N TYR A 42 -0.28 20.65 -7.46
CA TYR A 42 -0.32 19.55 -6.51
C TYR A 42 0.45 19.85 -5.20
N THR A 43 1.01 21.05 -5.06
CA THR A 43 1.56 21.53 -3.78
C THR A 43 0.46 21.94 -2.79
N VAL A 44 -0.81 21.94 -3.25
CA VAL A 44 -1.98 22.16 -2.40
C VAL A 44 -2.91 20.95 -2.47
N PHE A 45 -3.33 20.47 -1.30
CA PHE A 45 -4.23 19.33 -1.11
C PHE A 45 -5.71 19.73 -1.22
N ARG A 46 -6.02 21.03 -1.21
CA ARG A 46 -7.35 21.59 -1.41
C ARG A 46 -7.30 22.85 -2.26
N ARG A 47 -8.42 23.17 -2.92
CA ARG A 47 -8.54 24.39 -3.73
C ARG A 47 -8.34 25.64 -2.87
N HIS A 48 -7.53 26.56 -3.35
CA HIS A 48 -7.15 27.83 -2.74
C HIS A 48 -7.27 28.95 -3.76
N GLU A 49 -7.65 30.13 -3.30
CA GLU A 49 -7.81 31.31 -4.16
C GLU A 49 -6.98 32.47 -3.61
N TYR A 50 -6.31 33.19 -4.52
CA TYR A 50 -5.54 34.39 -4.22
C TYR A 50 -6.04 35.54 -5.09
N ARG A 51 -6.22 36.73 -4.51
CA ARG A 51 -6.39 37.98 -5.22
C ARG A 51 -5.04 38.39 -5.83
N VAL A 52 -5.01 38.57 -7.14
CA VAL A 52 -3.78 38.93 -7.85
C VAL A 52 -3.62 40.44 -7.86
N GLU A 53 -2.46 40.92 -7.40
CA GLU A 53 -2.10 42.35 -7.41
C GLU A 53 -0.91 42.58 -8.36
N GLY A 54 -0.94 43.68 -9.12
CA GLY A 54 0.17 44.07 -10.00
C GLY A 54 0.23 43.34 -11.34
N LEU A 55 -0.84 42.65 -11.74
CA LEU A 55 -0.97 41.98 -13.04
C LEU A 55 -2.28 42.42 -13.72
N SER A 56 -2.15 42.98 -14.93
CA SER A 56 -3.28 43.29 -15.81
C SER A 56 -3.15 42.40 -17.04
N LEU A 57 -3.93 41.33 -17.12
CA LEU A 57 -3.98 40.44 -18.28
C LEU A 57 -5.40 40.39 -18.85
N ALA A 58 -5.47 40.21 -20.17
CA ALA A 58 -6.70 39.78 -20.84
C ALA A 58 -7.13 38.40 -20.31
N PRO A 59 -8.44 38.07 -20.33
CA PRO A 59 -8.94 36.80 -19.83
C PRO A 59 -8.27 35.62 -20.55
N HIS A 60 -7.47 34.83 -19.83
CA HIS A 60 -6.92 33.58 -20.32
C HIS A 60 -7.62 32.41 -19.62
N ALA A 61 -8.31 31.58 -20.40
CA ALA A 61 -8.91 30.34 -19.92
C ALA A 61 -7.83 29.24 -19.87
N GLY A 62 -7.00 29.23 -18.84
CA GLY A 62 -5.99 28.18 -18.69
C GLY A 62 -5.08 28.31 -17.46
N PRO A 63 -4.31 27.25 -17.14
CA PRO A 63 -3.28 27.28 -16.11
C PRO A 63 -2.09 28.14 -16.55
N VAL A 64 -1.55 28.97 -15.65
CA VAL A 64 -0.47 29.93 -15.92
C VAL A 64 0.57 29.79 -14.82
N ARG A 65 1.86 29.90 -15.16
CA ARG A 65 2.92 30.00 -14.14
C ARG A 65 3.02 31.43 -13.63
N LEU A 66 2.56 31.62 -12.39
CA LEU A 66 2.60 32.89 -11.70
C LEU A 66 3.84 32.94 -10.78
N LEU A 67 4.78 33.84 -11.09
CA LEU A 67 5.86 34.19 -10.18
C LEU A 67 5.38 35.34 -9.30
N ALA A 68 5.03 35.05 -8.05
CA ALA A 68 4.46 36.02 -7.13
C ALA A 68 4.94 35.77 -5.70
N SER A 69 4.80 36.81 -4.88
CA SER A 69 4.84 36.67 -3.43
C SER A 69 3.44 36.28 -2.96
N PHE A 70 3.29 35.06 -2.43
CA PHE A 70 2.01 34.56 -1.91
C PHE A 70 1.95 34.78 -0.39
N GLN A 71 1.07 35.66 0.07
CA GLN A 71 0.86 35.95 1.49
C GLN A 71 -0.62 36.13 1.78
N GLY A 72 -1.16 35.38 2.74
CA GLY A 72 -2.59 35.41 3.05
C GLY A 72 -3.45 35.09 1.82
N ASP A 73 -4.26 36.05 1.40
CA ASP A 73 -5.07 36.01 0.17
C ASP A 73 -4.45 36.71 -1.03
N ARG A 74 -3.24 37.25 -0.92
CA ARG A 74 -2.66 38.08 -1.99
C ARG A 74 -1.55 37.34 -2.72
N ALA A 75 -1.61 37.40 -4.04
CA ALA A 75 -0.51 37.05 -4.92
C ALA A 75 0.03 38.35 -5.53
N LYS A 76 1.10 38.89 -4.95
CA LYS A 76 1.72 40.14 -5.42
C LYS A 76 2.73 39.84 -6.52
N VAL A 77 2.40 40.23 -7.75
CA VAL A 77 3.23 40.06 -8.94
C VAL A 77 4.16 41.26 -9.06
N ARG A 78 5.45 41.01 -9.38
CA ARG A 78 6.37 42.13 -9.65
C ARG A 78 6.02 42.77 -11.01
N PRO A 79 5.95 44.10 -11.09
CA PRO A 79 5.73 44.78 -12.36
C PRO A 79 6.87 44.49 -13.35
N GLY A 80 6.55 44.27 -14.63
CA GLY A 80 7.53 44.15 -15.72
C GLY A 80 7.82 42.75 -16.27
N ARG A 81 7.20 41.68 -15.73
CA ARG A 81 7.26 40.33 -16.34
C ARG A 81 5.86 39.78 -16.57
N ALA A 82 5.45 39.65 -17.83
CA ALA A 82 4.27 38.88 -18.18
C ALA A 82 4.48 37.41 -17.75
N PRO A 83 3.49 36.76 -17.13
CA PRO A 83 3.63 35.36 -16.77
C PRO A 83 3.72 34.50 -18.04
N ALA A 84 4.48 33.40 -17.96
CA ALA A 84 4.53 32.43 -19.04
C ALA A 84 3.15 31.77 -19.16
N VAL A 85 2.42 32.13 -20.23
CA VAL A 85 1.09 31.58 -20.53
C VAL A 85 1.30 30.14 -21.03
N LEU A 86 0.76 29.18 -20.29
CA LEU A 86 0.67 27.80 -20.73
C LEU A 86 -0.76 27.60 -21.28
N ALA A 87 -0.90 27.60 -22.60
CA ALA A 87 -2.17 27.21 -23.21
C ALA A 87 -2.33 25.68 -23.01
N LEU A 88 -3.26 25.29 -22.14
CA LEU A 88 -3.59 23.89 -21.87
C LEU A 88 -5.07 23.68 -22.18
N GLU A 89 -5.35 22.91 -23.22
CA GLU A 89 -6.68 22.35 -23.45
C GLU A 89 -6.76 20.97 -22.78
N GLY A 90 -7.76 20.79 -21.92
CA GLY A 90 -8.12 19.48 -21.37
C GLY A 90 -7.52 19.16 -20.00
N SER A 91 -8.30 18.39 -19.22
CA SER A 91 -8.06 17.98 -17.83
C SER A 91 -7.01 16.86 -17.67
N GLN A 92 -6.04 16.73 -18.59
CA GLN A 92 -5.10 15.60 -18.64
C GLN A 92 -3.63 16.05 -18.52
N ALA A 93 -3.34 17.03 -17.66
CA ALA A 93 -1.97 17.38 -17.32
C ALA A 93 -1.47 16.58 -16.10
N TRP A 94 -0.26 16.07 -16.19
CA TRP A 94 0.48 15.44 -15.11
C TRP A 94 1.74 16.26 -14.82
N ARG A 95 2.15 16.38 -13.57
CA ARG A 95 3.47 16.90 -13.21
C ARG A 95 4.01 16.05 -12.09
N GLY A 96 5.18 15.45 -12.26
CA GLY A 96 5.72 14.53 -11.26
C GLY A 96 7.15 14.11 -11.53
N ARG A 97 7.73 13.35 -10.58
CA ARG A 97 9.07 12.74 -10.67
C ARG A 97 8.93 11.25 -10.94
N MET A 98 8.90 10.81 -12.18
CA MET A 98 8.60 9.42 -12.48
C MET A 98 9.81 8.65 -12.94
N ARG A 99 9.77 7.32 -12.82
CA ARG A 99 10.76 6.47 -13.45
C ARG A 99 10.53 6.56 -14.95
N ALA A 100 11.59 6.84 -15.68
CA ALA A 100 11.56 7.02 -17.11
C ALA A 100 12.63 6.15 -17.75
N ARG A 101 12.30 5.55 -18.88
CA ARG A 101 13.23 4.84 -19.73
C ARG A 101 13.40 5.60 -21.04
N LEU A 102 14.63 5.78 -21.48
CA LEU A 102 14.89 6.36 -22.80
C LEU A 102 14.41 5.37 -23.86
N VAL A 103 13.51 5.81 -24.75
CA VAL A 103 13.06 5.03 -25.91
C VAL A 103 13.89 5.40 -27.13
N SER A 104 14.11 6.71 -27.31
CA SER A 104 14.98 7.29 -28.33
C SER A 104 15.43 8.69 -27.87
N PRO A 105 16.42 9.33 -28.53
CA PRO A 105 16.74 10.72 -28.25
C PRO A 105 15.48 11.60 -28.30
N GLY A 106 15.23 12.36 -27.23
CA GLY A 106 14.04 13.22 -27.11
C GLY A 106 12.72 12.50 -26.81
N ARG A 107 12.68 11.17 -26.65
CA ARG A 107 11.47 10.42 -26.31
C ARG A 107 11.69 9.45 -25.16
N VAL A 108 10.81 9.52 -24.18
CA VAL A 108 10.91 8.74 -22.94
C VAL A 108 9.63 7.94 -22.72
N ARG A 109 9.79 6.73 -22.19
CA ARG A 109 8.70 5.92 -21.65
C ARG A 109 8.66 6.14 -20.15
N LEU A 110 7.57 6.74 -19.74
CA LEU A 110 7.20 7.12 -18.40
C LEU A 110 6.48 5.94 -17.72
N GLU A 111 7.01 5.44 -16.61
CA GLU A 111 6.42 4.35 -15.83
C GLU A 111 5.42 4.91 -14.80
N LEU A 112 4.14 4.89 -15.13
CA LEU A 112 3.06 5.47 -14.30
C LEU A 112 2.75 4.67 -13.03
N GLY A 113 3.50 3.59 -12.76
CA GLY A 113 3.10 2.56 -11.81
C GLY A 113 2.03 1.64 -12.39
N ALA A 114 1.56 0.66 -11.61
CA ALA A 114 0.49 -0.27 -12.02
C ALA A 114 0.73 -1.08 -13.32
N GLY A 115 2.00 -1.23 -13.76
CA GLY A 115 2.32 -1.81 -15.07
C GLY A 115 1.94 -0.92 -16.27
N GLN A 116 1.42 0.28 -16.01
CA GLN A 116 1.08 1.26 -17.03
C GLN A 116 2.32 2.05 -17.43
N THR A 117 2.42 2.30 -18.73
CA THR A 117 3.46 3.15 -19.29
C THR A 117 2.85 4.17 -20.22
N LEU A 118 3.52 5.30 -20.34
CA LEU A 118 3.15 6.40 -21.21
C LEU A 118 4.37 6.83 -21.99
N GLU A 119 4.25 7.11 -23.27
CA GLU A 119 5.37 7.67 -24.03
C GLU A 119 5.19 9.17 -24.16
N ALA A 120 6.23 9.93 -23.80
CA ALA A 120 6.25 11.38 -23.87
C ALA A 120 7.47 11.87 -24.65
N GLU A 121 7.25 12.93 -25.44
CA GLU A 121 8.29 13.67 -26.14
C GLU A 121 8.84 14.75 -25.18
N LEU A 122 10.16 14.82 -25.01
CA LEU A 122 10.82 15.85 -24.21
C LEU A 122 10.79 17.16 -25.01
N ALA A 123 10.17 18.19 -24.44
CA ALA A 123 10.08 19.50 -25.10
C ALA A 123 11.45 20.20 -25.23
N GLU A 124 12.40 19.83 -24.37
CA GLU A 124 13.80 20.24 -24.44
C GLU A 124 14.67 18.98 -24.48
N THR A 125 15.62 18.92 -25.42
CA THR A 125 16.61 17.84 -25.48
C THR A 125 17.59 17.99 -24.32
N GLY A 126 17.33 17.28 -23.22
CA GLY A 126 18.30 17.09 -22.15
C GLY A 126 19.07 15.78 -22.29
N ASN A 127 20.18 15.65 -21.55
CA ASN A 127 20.99 14.44 -21.49
C ASN A 127 20.56 13.57 -20.31
N PRO A 128 19.75 12.52 -20.51
CA PRO A 128 19.40 11.60 -19.44
C PRO A 128 20.66 10.88 -18.92
N PRO A 129 20.75 10.58 -17.61
CA PRO A 129 21.95 10.02 -16.97
C PRO A 129 22.15 8.51 -17.26
N GLY A 130 21.32 7.89 -18.11
CA GLY A 130 21.37 6.48 -18.48
C GLY A 130 20.12 6.01 -19.22
N GLU A 131 19.99 4.71 -19.48
CA GLU A 131 18.79 4.13 -20.12
C GLU A 131 17.54 4.27 -19.24
N THR A 132 17.70 4.18 -17.92
CA THR A 132 16.61 4.36 -16.95
C THR A 132 17.02 5.38 -15.90
N PHE A 133 16.11 6.29 -15.57
CA PHE A 133 16.38 7.45 -14.71
C PHE A 133 15.10 7.95 -14.04
N TRP A 134 15.25 8.83 -13.06
CA TRP A 134 14.15 9.64 -12.56
C TRP A 134 13.98 10.87 -13.44
N LEU A 135 12.77 11.09 -13.94
CA LEU A 135 12.38 12.26 -14.71
C LEU A 135 11.37 13.08 -13.94
N THR A 136 11.75 14.29 -13.53
CA THR A 136 10.79 15.29 -13.07
C THR A 136 10.36 16.17 -14.22
N ALA A 137 9.09 16.11 -14.62
CA ALA A 137 8.57 16.90 -15.74
C ALA A 137 7.10 17.26 -15.55
N THR A 138 6.61 18.21 -16.35
CA THR A 138 5.17 18.47 -16.54
C THR A 138 4.76 17.82 -17.85
N CYS A 139 4.04 16.71 -17.82
CA CYS A 139 3.49 16.08 -19.02
C CYS A 139 2.11 16.61 -19.35
N VAL A 140 1.95 17.07 -20.59
CA VAL A 140 0.70 17.62 -21.09
C VAL A 140 0.36 16.95 -22.40
N ARG A 141 -0.93 16.73 -22.64
CA ARG A 141 -1.38 16.20 -23.92
C ARG A 141 -1.65 17.35 -24.88
N ARG A 142 -0.99 17.34 -26.03
CA ARG A 142 -1.18 18.30 -27.12
C ARG A 142 -1.28 17.54 -28.43
N GLU A 143 -2.32 17.81 -29.21
CA GLU A 143 -2.50 17.22 -30.55
C GLU A 143 -2.38 15.69 -30.54
N GLY A 144 -2.92 15.05 -29.49
CA GLY A 144 -2.90 13.60 -29.30
C GLY A 144 -1.60 13.02 -28.73
N ARG A 145 -0.51 13.81 -28.63
CA ARG A 145 0.80 13.39 -28.10
C ARG A 145 1.04 13.91 -26.70
N TRP A 146 1.88 13.22 -25.93
CA TRP A 146 2.33 13.68 -24.63
C TRP A 146 3.66 14.42 -24.76
N LEU A 147 3.72 15.62 -24.20
CA LEU A 147 4.91 16.45 -24.13
C LEU A 147 5.34 16.62 -22.68
N ALA A 148 6.57 16.22 -22.36
CA ALA A 148 7.23 16.42 -21.07
C ALA A 148 8.01 17.75 -21.08
N LEU A 149 7.48 18.74 -20.35
CA LEU A 149 8.01 20.09 -20.22
C LEU A 149 8.88 20.21 -18.97
N ASP A 150 9.94 21.05 -19.05
CA ASP A 150 10.94 21.29 -18.00
C ASP A 150 11.54 19.98 -17.41
N PRO A 151 12.10 19.09 -18.24
CA PRO A 151 12.61 17.83 -17.76
C PRO A 151 13.85 18.02 -16.87
N ILE A 152 13.78 17.58 -15.62
CA ILE A 152 14.92 17.46 -14.72
C ILE A 152 15.23 15.97 -14.57
N PHE A 153 16.47 15.60 -14.91
CA PHE A 153 16.94 14.23 -14.88
C PHE A 153 17.75 13.96 -13.62
N GLU A 154 17.49 12.82 -12.98
CA GLU A 154 18.24 12.35 -11.83
C GLU A 154 18.55 10.86 -12.01
N LYS A 155 19.75 10.45 -11.61
CA LYS A 155 20.18 9.06 -11.77
C LYS A 155 19.27 8.15 -10.95
N LEU A 156 18.80 7.06 -11.57
CA LEU A 156 18.13 6.00 -10.83
C LEU A 156 19.21 5.22 -10.06
N GLU A 157 19.40 5.53 -8.78
CA GLU A 157 20.16 4.65 -7.89
C GLU A 157 19.28 3.44 -7.56
N GLU A 158 19.30 2.41 -8.41
CA GLU A 158 18.70 1.12 -8.08
C GLU A 158 19.52 0.47 -6.97
N ARG A 159 19.23 0.83 -5.72
CA ARG A 159 19.59 -0.02 -4.58
C ARG A 159 18.53 -1.11 -4.51
N THR A 160 18.67 -2.11 -5.37
CA THR A 160 17.88 -3.33 -5.27
C THR A 160 18.27 -4.01 -3.96
N LEU A 161 17.44 -3.84 -2.93
CA LEU A 161 17.38 -4.84 -1.87
C LEU A 161 17.16 -6.17 -2.58
N LYS A 162 18.10 -7.12 -2.43
CA LYS A 162 17.86 -8.47 -2.92
C LYS A 162 16.64 -9.00 -2.15
N ALA A 163 15.60 -9.39 -2.88
CA ALA A 163 14.49 -10.17 -2.34
C ALA A 163 15.09 -11.34 -1.51
N GLY A 164 14.57 -11.57 -0.30
CA GLY A 164 15.18 -12.43 0.73
C GLY A 164 15.82 -11.68 1.91
N ARG A 165 16.21 -10.40 1.77
CA ARG A 165 16.64 -9.56 2.92
C ARG A 165 15.49 -8.96 3.74
N VAL A 166 14.25 -9.14 3.30
CA VAL A 166 13.08 -8.59 3.97
C VAL A 166 12.10 -9.73 4.16
N ARG A 167 11.79 -10.08 5.41
CA ARG A 167 10.93 -11.24 5.73
C ARG A 167 9.46 -10.96 5.41
N LEU A 168 9.04 -9.72 5.66
CA LEU A 168 7.70 -9.22 5.44
C LEU A 168 7.78 -7.78 4.96
N ALA A 169 7.10 -7.46 3.85
CA ALA A 169 6.88 -6.09 3.41
C ALA A 169 5.41 -5.88 3.05
N ALA A 170 4.80 -4.82 3.56
CA ALA A 170 3.46 -4.40 3.23
C ALA A 170 3.51 -2.99 2.64
N GLN A 171 3.03 -2.82 1.42
CA GLN A 171 2.90 -1.53 0.75
C GLN A 171 1.44 -1.10 0.76
N LEU A 172 1.19 0.16 1.11
CA LEU A 172 -0.13 0.78 1.20
C LEU A 172 -0.19 2.00 0.30
N SER A 173 -1.28 2.14 -0.46
CA SER A 173 -1.53 3.36 -1.23
C SER A 173 -1.92 4.55 -0.34
N GLU A 174 -1.62 5.78 -0.77
CA GLU A 174 -2.12 6.99 -0.10
C GLU A 174 -3.63 6.95 0.09
N GLN A 175 -4.37 6.50 -0.92
CA GLN A 175 -5.83 6.39 -0.84
C GLN A 175 -6.28 5.30 0.14
N PHE A 176 -5.52 4.22 0.33
CA PHE A 176 -5.78 3.24 1.39
C PHE A 176 -5.68 3.92 2.76
N LEU A 177 -4.63 4.72 2.99
CA LEU A 177 -4.43 5.45 4.25
C LEU A 177 -5.54 6.49 4.48
N ASP A 178 -5.84 7.29 3.46
CA ASP A 178 -6.89 8.31 3.50
C ASP A 178 -8.27 7.69 3.79
N HIS A 179 -8.61 6.58 3.11
CA HIS A 179 -9.85 5.85 3.35
C HIS A 179 -9.90 5.26 4.77
N SER A 180 -8.80 4.66 5.24
CA SER A 180 -8.70 4.13 6.60
C SER A 180 -8.95 5.21 7.66
N VAL A 181 -8.38 6.41 7.45
CA VAL A 181 -8.56 7.55 8.36
C VAL A 181 -10.00 8.05 8.33
N LYS A 182 -10.61 8.14 7.14
CA LYS A 182 -12.02 8.54 6.99
C LYS A 182 -12.97 7.56 7.69
N GLU A 183 -12.77 6.25 7.50
CA GLU A 183 -13.57 5.21 8.16
C GLU A 183 -13.41 5.26 9.69
N PHE A 184 -12.19 5.41 10.18
CA PHE A 184 -11.93 5.58 11.60
C PHE A 184 -12.68 6.80 12.17
N LEU A 185 -12.55 7.96 11.52
CA LEU A 185 -13.20 9.19 11.96
C LEU A 185 -14.73 9.11 11.90
N TYR A 186 -15.28 8.39 10.91
CA TYR A 186 -16.71 8.12 10.82
C TYR A 186 -17.20 7.33 12.04
N GLY A 187 -16.47 6.28 12.45
CA GLY A 187 -16.73 5.54 13.68
C GLY A 187 -16.64 6.39 14.96
N HIS A 188 -15.81 7.43 14.94
CA HIS A 188 -15.53 8.30 16.10
C HIS A 188 -16.16 9.70 15.99
N ARG A 189 -17.18 9.89 15.14
CA ARG A 189 -17.81 11.20 14.84
C ARG A 189 -18.28 12.02 16.04
N HIS A 190 -18.50 11.36 17.18
CA HIS A 190 -18.93 11.99 18.45
C HIS A 190 -17.77 12.68 19.18
N GLN A 191 -16.52 12.36 18.85
CA GLN A 191 -15.30 12.90 19.46
C GLN A 191 -14.67 14.02 18.62
N LEU A 192 -15.25 14.34 17.45
CA LEU A 192 -14.70 15.30 16.47
C LEU A 192 -15.08 16.75 16.75
N GLY A 193 -15.30 17.12 18.01
CA GLY A 193 -15.72 18.47 18.38
C GLY A 193 -15.14 18.91 19.72
N TRP A 194 -15.03 20.22 19.87
CA TRP A 194 -14.59 20.88 21.08
C TRP A 194 -15.44 22.12 21.34
N SER A 195 -15.65 22.43 22.62
CA SER A 195 -16.29 23.65 23.09
C SER A 195 -15.59 24.15 24.33
N SER A 196 -15.40 25.47 24.44
CA SER A 196 -14.94 26.11 25.66
C SER A 196 -15.97 25.95 26.79
N GLN A 197 -15.53 26.04 28.05
CA GLN A 197 -16.38 25.86 29.23
C GLN A 197 -17.52 26.89 29.32
N ASP A 198 -17.28 28.10 28.83
CA ASP A 198 -18.24 29.20 28.75
C ASP A 198 -19.10 29.16 27.47
N GLY A 199 -18.88 28.20 26.57
CA GLY A 199 -19.59 28.07 25.30
C GLY A 199 -19.28 29.16 24.26
N SER A 200 -18.39 30.11 24.59
CA SER A 200 -18.08 31.25 23.72
C SER A 200 -17.38 30.82 22.43
N SER A 201 -16.63 29.72 22.46
CA SER A 201 -15.91 29.19 21.31
C SER A 201 -16.15 27.69 21.15
N SER A 202 -16.37 27.24 19.93
CA SER A 202 -16.47 25.83 19.62
C SER A 202 -16.01 25.55 18.20
N PHE A 203 -15.58 24.32 17.93
CA PHE A 203 -15.37 23.85 16.57
C PHE A 203 -15.73 22.37 16.45
N ARG A 204 -15.94 21.96 15.21
CA ARG A 204 -16.12 20.58 14.79
C ARG A 204 -15.24 20.29 13.58
N ILE A 205 -14.52 19.18 13.61
CA ILE A 205 -13.76 18.69 12.46
C ILE A 205 -14.75 18.10 11.43
N ALA A 206 -14.56 18.48 10.18
CA ALA A 206 -15.22 17.91 9.01
C ALA A 206 -14.16 17.48 7.97
N ASP A 207 -14.44 16.42 7.21
CA ASP A 207 -13.66 15.98 6.04
C ASP A 207 -12.15 15.81 6.28
N ALA A 208 -11.77 15.07 7.32
CA ALA A 208 -10.36 14.80 7.59
C ALA A 208 -9.82 13.57 6.84
N GLY A 209 -8.53 13.59 6.54
CA GLY A 209 -7.87 12.60 5.70
C GLY A 209 -6.35 12.59 5.88
N VAL A 210 -5.68 11.77 5.07
CA VAL A 210 -4.20 11.64 5.05
C VAL A 210 -3.68 11.86 3.65
N THR A 211 -2.53 12.51 3.58
CA THR A 211 -1.79 12.69 2.34
C THR A 211 -0.30 12.47 2.55
N LEU A 212 0.36 11.98 1.51
CA LEU A 212 1.81 11.81 1.48
C LEU A 212 2.49 12.83 0.54
N LEU A 213 1.71 13.75 -0.03
CA LEU A 213 2.17 14.82 -0.92
C LEU A 213 3.18 15.71 -0.19
N ASP A 214 4.31 15.98 -0.85
CA ASP A 214 5.41 16.84 -0.36
C ASP A 214 5.89 16.50 1.07
N CYS A 215 5.75 15.25 1.50
CA CYS A 215 6.23 14.78 2.80
C CYS A 215 7.69 14.32 2.71
N ALA A 216 8.46 14.55 3.78
CA ALA A 216 9.79 13.96 3.89
C ALA A 216 9.70 12.41 4.00
N PRO A 217 10.77 11.67 3.69
CA PRO A 217 10.80 10.22 3.93
C PRO A 217 10.47 9.89 5.40
N GLY A 218 9.56 8.94 5.61
CA GLY A 218 9.06 8.56 6.94
C GLY A 218 8.11 9.59 7.57
N GLN A 219 7.53 10.48 6.77
CA GLN A 219 6.54 11.47 7.18
C GLN A 219 5.27 11.36 6.34
N LEU A 220 4.14 11.69 6.95
CA LEU A 220 2.85 11.92 6.30
C LEU A 220 2.21 13.21 6.84
N ARG A 221 1.12 13.66 6.23
CA ARG A 221 0.31 14.77 6.73
C ARG A 221 -1.14 14.36 6.91
N PHE A 222 -1.71 14.74 8.04
CA PHE A 222 -3.15 14.77 8.23
C PHE A 222 -3.68 16.12 7.77
N TYR A 223 -4.85 16.13 7.17
CA TYR A 223 -5.53 17.36 6.76
C TYR A 223 -7.02 17.28 7.09
N GLY A 224 -7.69 18.43 7.15
CA GLY A 224 -9.14 18.48 7.33
C GLY A 224 -9.73 19.89 7.26
N THR A 225 -11.03 19.95 7.54
CA THR A 225 -11.76 21.20 7.78
C THR A 225 -12.15 21.27 9.26
N VAL A 226 -12.28 22.47 9.79
CA VAL A 226 -13.04 22.76 11.01
C VAL A 226 -14.10 23.81 10.70
N THR A 227 -15.26 23.68 11.35
CA THR A 227 -16.35 24.66 11.32
C THR A 227 -16.76 24.96 12.75
N GLY A 228 -17.15 26.18 13.06
CA GLY A 228 -17.38 26.54 14.46
C GLY A 228 -17.75 27.99 14.70
N GLN A 229 -17.62 28.42 15.95
CA GLN A 229 -17.83 29.80 16.36
C GLN A 229 -16.73 30.26 17.34
N VAL A 230 -16.53 31.57 17.40
CA VAL A 230 -15.68 32.25 18.39
C VAL A 230 -16.39 33.50 18.87
N ALA A 231 -16.48 33.69 20.18
CA ALA A 231 -17.28 34.73 20.81
C ALA A 231 -18.73 34.78 20.27
N ALA A 232 -19.34 33.61 20.07
CA ALA A 232 -20.66 33.44 19.43
C ALA A 232 -20.77 33.95 17.97
N ILE A 233 -19.65 34.26 17.32
CA ILE A 233 -19.59 34.63 15.90
C ILE A 233 -19.25 33.39 15.08
N PRO A 234 -20.09 32.99 14.10
CA PRO A 234 -19.82 31.82 13.27
C PRO A 234 -18.58 32.05 12.39
N VAL A 235 -17.61 31.16 12.54
CA VAL A 235 -16.43 31.06 11.68
C VAL A 235 -16.75 30.00 10.63
N GLY A 236 -17.14 30.46 9.44
CA GLY A 236 -17.77 29.63 8.40
C GLY A 236 -17.02 28.35 8.04
N ALA A 237 -15.70 28.37 7.87
CA ALA A 237 -14.85 27.18 7.77
C ALA A 237 -13.36 27.54 7.81
N ALA A 238 -12.53 26.72 8.46
CA ALA A 238 -11.08 26.77 8.36
C ALA A 238 -10.49 25.41 7.94
N GLN A 239 -9.43 25.42 7.16
CA GLN A 239 -8.68 24.22 6.80
C GLN A 239 -7.49 24.07 7.74
N TRP A 240 -7.15 22.83 8.08
CA TRP A 240 -5.98 22.52 8.88
C TRP A 240 -5.13 21.43 8.23
N GLU A 241 -3.84 21.48 8.49
CA GLU A 241 -2.87 20.44 8.16
C GLU A 241 -1.89 20.25 9.32
N ILE A 242 -1.44 19.03 9.54
CA ILE A 242 -0.41 18.72 10.54
C ILE A 242 0.45 17.57 10.04
N ALA A 243 1.76 17.72 10.17
CA ALA A 243 2.68 16.66 9.82
C ALA A 243 2.74 15.61 10.94
N ALA A 244 2.94 14.35 10.55
CA ALA A 244 3.06 13.24 11.47
C ALA A 244 4.09 12.23 10.99
N HIS A 245 4.69 11.53 11.94
CA HIS A 245 5.55 10.39 11.68
C HIS A 245 4.81 9.10 12.05
N PRO A 246 4.56 8.20 11.09
CA PRO A 246 4.08 6.88 11.41
C PRO A 246 5.17 6.11 12.17
N ARG A 247 4.77 5.36 13.18
CA ARG A 247 5.62 4.51 14.01
C ARG A 247 4.99 3.15 14.18
N PHE A 248 5.83 2.14 14.32
CA PHE A 248 5.39 0.82 14.69
C PHE A 248 5.66 0.60 16.17
N GLU A 249 4.60 0.49 16.98
CA GLU A 249 4.72 0.30 18.42
C GLU A 249 3.81 -0.85 18.84
N HIS A 250 4.36 -1.88 19.47
CA HIS A 250 3.61 -3.02 20.02
C HIS A 250 2.67 -3.72 19.01
N GLY A 251 3.10 -3.86 17.74
CA GLY A 251 2.27 -4.48 16.71
C GLY A 251 1.18 -3.55 16.12
N GLN A 252 1.25 -2.25 16.41
CA GLN A 252 0.27 -1.27 15.97
C GLN A 252 0.96 -0.13 15.22
N LEU A 253 0.31 0.35 14.16
CA LEU A 253 0.68 1.60 13.53
C LEU A 253 0.16 2.76 14.38
N ALA A 254 1.08 3.51 14.98
CA ALA A 254 0.81 4.73 15.71
C ALA A 254 1.33 5.94 14.93
N PHE A 255 0.86 7.14 15.29
CA PHE A 255 1.30 8.38 14.67
C PHE A 255 1.78 9.37 15.73
N SER A 256 2.99 9.88 15.57
CA SER A 256 3.46 11.01 16.38
C SER A 256 3.35 12.29 15.57
N LEU A 257 2.51 13.22 16.00
CA LEU A 257 2.38 14.53 15.36
C LEU A 257 3.69 15.32 15.52
N THR A 258 4.15 15.97 14.46
CA THR A 258 5.36 16.82 14.50
C THR A 258 5.03 18.11 15.26
N PRO A 259 5.72 18.42 16.39
CA PRO A 259 5.47 19.63 17.15
C PRO A 259 5.60 20.89 16.29
N GLY A 260 4.68 21.85 16.45
CA GLY A 260 4.68 23.12 15.71
C GLY A 260 4.35 23.02 14.21
N SER A 261 4.02 21.83 13.70
CA SER A 261 3.67 21.64 12.29
C SER A 261 2.20 21.93 11.96
N LEU A 262 1.35 22.12 12.98
CA LEU A 262 -0.06 22.45 12.79
C LEU A 262 -0.19 23.82 12.11
N ARG A 263 -0.86 23.84 10.96
CA ARG A 263 -1.21 25.06 10.24
C ARG A 263 -2.71 25.09 10.07
N MET A 264 -3.30 26.27 10.24
CA MET A 264 -4.74 26.47 10.09
C MET A 264 -5.02 27.78 9.35
N ARG A 265 -5.98 27.75 8.43
CA ARG A 265 -6.34 28.89 7.58
C ARG A 265 -7.85 29.01 7.42
N ILE A 266 -8.44 30.18 7.68
CA ILE A 266 -9.88 30.40 7.45
C ILE A 266 -10.13 30.48 5.94
N THR A 267 -11.09 29.69 5.49
CA THR A 267 -11.54 29.63 4.09
C THR A 267 -12.87 30.32 3.87
N ARG A 268 -13.68 30.51 4.93
CA ARG A 268 -14.94 31.26 4.88
C ARG A 268 -15.20 32.00 6.21
N PRO A 269 -15.41 33.34 6.22
CA PRO A 269 -15.12 34.25 5.10
C PRO A 269 -13.63 34.19 4.72
N VAL A 270 -13.35 34.35 3.42
CA VAL A 270 -12.05 34.00 2.81
C VAL A 270 -10.90 34.76 3.51
N SER A 271 -9.93 34.02 4.04
CA SER A 271 -8.58 34.49 4.37
C SER A 271 -8.41 35.42 5.57
N MET A 272 -8.95 35.02 6.71
CA MET A 272 -8.51 35.49 8.01
C MET A 272 -7.53 34.48 8.65
N GLU A 273 -6.63 34.96 9.50
CA GLU A 273 -5.88 34.08 10.40
C GLU A 273 -6.86 33.34 11.29
N ALA A 274 -6.63 32.03 11.44
CA ALA A 274 -7.51 31.23 12.25
C ALA A 274 -7.44 31.66 13.72
N PRO A 275 -8.55 31.60 14.48
CA PRO A 275 -8.57 32.14 15.82
C PRO A 275 -7.54 31.40 16.68
N PRO A 276 -6.61 32.11 17.37
CA PRO A 276 -5.59 31.46 18.20
C PRO A 276 -6.20 30.52 19.25
N VAL A 277 -7.41 30.85 19.73
CA VAL A 277 -8.20 30.05 20.68
C VAL A 277 -8.53 28.63 20.18
N TRP A 278 -8.51 28.38 18.86
CA TRP A 278 -8.75 27.05 18.30
C TRP A 278 -7.50 26.21 18.11
N LEU A 279 -6.31 26.81 18.01
CA LEU A 279 -5.09 26.07 17.63
C LEU A 279 -4.72 25.02 18.67
N GLU A 280 -4.70 25.41 19.95
CA GLU A 280 -4.31 24.50 21.04
C GLU A 280 -5.32 23.37 21.26
N PRO A 281 -6.64 23.64 21.38
CA PRO A 281 -7.59 22.56 21.54
C PRO A 281 -7.70 21.65 20.30
N LEU A 282 -7.51 22.20 19.09
CA LEU A 282 -7.44 21.38 17.88
C LEU A 282 -6.21 20.46 17.92
N ARG A 283 -5.04 20.96 18.33
CA ARG A 283 -3.83 20.16 18.48
C ARG A 283 -4.03 19.04 19.49
N GLU A 284 -4.61 19.33 20.66
CA GLU A 284 -4.90 18.33 21.70
C GLU A 284 -5.90 17.29 21.21
N LEU A 285 -6.99 17.72 20.56
CA LEU A 285 -8.00 16.82 20.01
C LEU A 285 -7.41 15.91 18.92
N LEU A 286 -6.59 16.45 18.01
CA LEU A 286 -5.89 15.67 17.00
C LEU A 286 -4.87 14.72 17.62
N GLN A 287 -4.15 15.12 18.66
CA GLN A 287 -3.19 14.25 19.35
C GLN A 287 -3.89 13.07 20.06
N ASN A 288 -5.03 13.32 20.69
CA ASN A 288 -5.81 12.27 21.36
C ASN A 288 -6.48 11.33 20.35
N LEU A 289 -7.02 11.88 19.25
CA LEU A 289 -7.70 11.07 18.23
C LEU A 289 -6.72 10.35 17.32
N LEU A 290 -5.80 11.06 16.68
CA LEU A 290 -4.92 10.49 15.66
C LEU A 290 -3.65 9.90 16.27
N GLY A 291 -3.13 10.52 17.33
CA GLY A 291 -1.89 10.07 17.96
C GLY A 291 -2.09 8.89 18.92
N GLN A 292 -3.20 8.87 19.67
CA GLN A 292 -3.47 7.84 20.66
C GLN A 292 -4.54 6.83 20.22
N SER A 293 -5.57 7.27 19.47
CA SER A 293 -6.75 6.44 19.18
C SER A 293 -6.73 5.81 17.78
N LEU A 294 -6.18 6.49 16.76
CA LEU A 294 -5.99 5.94 15.42
C LEU A 294 -4.80 4.98 15.45
N LYS A 295 -5.09 3.78 15.93
CA LYS A 295 -4.17 2.66 15.87
C LYS A 295 -4.65 1.75 14.77
N MET A 296 -4.04 1.86 13.59
CA MET A 296 -4.34 0.91 12.53
C MET A 296 -3.69 -0.43 12.91
N PRO A 297 -4.48 -1.50 13.07
CA PRO A 297 -3.92 -2.82 13.30
C PRO A 297 -3.23 -3.25 12.01
N ILE A 298 -1.93 -3.07 11.95
CA ILE A 298 -1.10 -3.76 10.98
C ILE A 298 -0.16 -4.66 11.78
N PRO A 299 -0.39 -5.97 11.84
CA PRO A 299 -1.63 -6.65 12.17
C PRO A 299 -1.63 -6.86 13.70
N GLY A 300 -2.10 -5.90 14.50
CA GLY A 300 -1.99 -5.99 15.98
C GLY A 300 -2.88 -7.07 16.62
N ALA A 301 -4.10 -7.26 16.11
CA ALA A 301 -4.98 -8.36 16.54
C ALA A 301 -4.43 -9.74 16.14
N TYR A 302 -3.60 -9.77 15.11
CA TYR A 302 -2.99 -10.99 14.58
C TYR A 302 -1.49 -11.07 14.91
N ALA A 303 -0.92 -10.12 15.66
CA ALA A 303 0.50 -10.11 15.95
C ALA A 303 0.91 -11.35 16.76
N PRO A 304 0.15 -11.76 17.81
CA PRO A 304 0.36 -13.05 18.45
C PRO A 304 0.27 -14.20 17.45
N SER A 305 -0.76 -14.23 16.59
CA SER A 305 -0.93 -15.29 15.58
C SER A 305 0.20 -15.32 14.55
N ILE A 306 0.74 -14.18 14.13
CA ILE A 306 1.85 -14.07 13.17
C ILE A 306 3.16 -14.51 13.83
N LEU A 307 3.40 -14.11 15.08
CA LEU A 307 4.54 -14.59 15.85
C LEU A 307 4.44 -16.10 16.13
N GLU A 308 3.24 -16.61 16.39
CA GLU A 308 2.96 -18.03 16.58
C GLU A 308 3.16 -18.83 15.30
N THR A 309 2.81 -18.27 14.14
CA THR A 309 3.10 -18.91 12.85
C THR A 309 4.60 -18.95 12.60
N GLY A 310 5.38 -17.96 13.03
CA GLY A 310 6.82 -17.87 12.77
C GLY A 310 7.18 -17.14 11.48
N ILE A 311 6.20 -16.51 10.82
CA ILE A 311 6.44 -15.56 9.72
C ILE A 311 7.40 -14.46 10.20
N LEU A 312 7.11 -13.89 11.38
CA LEU A 312 7.96 -12.93 12.08
C LEU A 312 8.45 -13.50 13.41
N SER A 313 9.63 -13.07 13.84
CA SER A 313 10.10 -13.18 15.21
C SER A 313 9.79 -11.90 16.02
N PRO A 314 9.86 -11.93 17.36
CA PRO A 314 9.72 -10.72 18.17
C PRO A 314 10.74 -9.63 17.80
N GLN A 315 11.98 -10.01 17.48
CA GLN A 315 13.02 -9.08 17.03
C GLN A 315 12.70 -8.46 15.67
N ASP A 316 12.03 -9.19 14.78
CA ASP A 316 11.59 -8.66 13.49
C ASP A 316 10.52 -7.58 13.68
N LEU A 317 9.56 -7.81 14.60
CA LEU A 317 8.52 -6.82 14.96
C LEU A 317 9.13 -5.54 15.53
N GLU A 318 10.10 -5.65 16.44
CA GLU A 318 10.77 -4.49 17.05
C GLU A 318 11.56 -3.66 16.03
N LYS A 319 12.04 -4.31 14.95
CA LYS A 319 12.80 -3.66 13.89
C LYS A 319 11.92 -3.20 12.73
N MET A 320 10.60 -3.40 12.80
CA MET A 320 9.71 -2.96 11.73
C MET A 320 9.80 -1.46 11.56
N ALA A 321 10.04 -1.05 10.32
CA ALA A 321 10.15 0.36 9.96
C ALA A 321 9.11 0.71 8.91
N ILE A 322 8.75 1.99 8.91
CA ILE A 322 7.80 2.56 7.96
C ILE A 322 8.54 3.57 7.12
N TRP A 323 8.51 3.36 5.81
CA TRP A 323 9.05 4.28 4.83
C TRP A 323 7.91 4.87 4.04
N THR A 324 7.94 6.17 3.81
CA THR A 324 7.08 6.80 2.82
C THR A 324 7.91 6.98 1.56
N VAL A 325 7.44 6.35 0.48
CA VAL A 325 8.13 6.31 -0.80
C VAL A 325 7.27 7.07 -1.80
N PRO A 326 7.75 8.17 -2.39
CA PRO A 326 7.02 8.83 -3.46
C PRO A 326 6.80 7.83 -4.60
N THR A 327 5.58 7.71 -5.14
CA THR A 327 5.32 6.80 -6.28
C THR A 327 6.00 7.31 -7.54
N GLY A 328 6.32 8.59 -7.55
CA GLY A 328 6.88 9.33 -8.66
C GLY A 328 5.82 10.07 -9.47
N ASP A 329 4.55 9.73 -9.28
CA ASP A 329 3.47 10.68 -9.46
C ASP A 329 3.45 11.62 -8.24
N ARG A 330 3.43 12.94 -8.47
CA ARG A 330 3.36 13.91 -7.36
C ARG A 330 2.05 13.84 -6.61
N ARG A 331 1.04 13.11 -7.10
CA ARG A 331 -0.29 12.92 -6.49
C ARG A 331 -0.41 11.65 -5.65
N SER A 332 0.64 10.84 -5.60
CA SER A 332 0.60 9.62 -4.82
C SER A 332 1.94 9.37 -4.15
N ALA A 333 1.88 8.83 -2.95
CA ALA A 333 2.98 8.08 -2.40
C ALA A 333 2.48 6.74 -1.85
N PHE A 334 3.43 5.90 -1.48
CA PHE A 334 3.16 4.66 -0.79
C PHE A 334 3.76 4.72 0.60
N ALA A 335 3.10 4.08 1.56
CA ALA A 335 3.75 3.70 2.81
C ALA A 335 4.17 2.24 2.70
N VAL A 336 5.43 1.94 3.00
CA VAL A 336 5.92 0.58 3.12
C VAL A 336 6.22 0.31 4.58
N LEU A 337 5.63 -0.75 5.12
CA LEU A 337 5.96 -1.32 6.40
C LEU A 337 6.77 -2.58 6.15
N ALA A 338 7.98 -2.69 6.69
CA ALA A 338 8.76 -3.92 6.52
C ALA A 338 9.60 -4.27 7.74
N ALA A 339 9.75 -5.57 7.94
CA ALA A 339 10.68 -6.15 8.89
C ALA A 339 12.02 -6.40 8.17
N PRO A 340 13.09 -5.65 8.50
CA PRO A 340 14.40 -5.91 7.92
C PRO A 340 14.89 -7.29 8.39
N ALA A 341 15.46 -8.10 7.49
CA ALA A 341 16.37 -9.15 7.94
C ALA A 341 17.54 -8.48 8.66
N ALA A 342 18.11 -9.15 9.65
CA ALA A 342 18.91 -8.59 10.75
C ALA A 342 20.02 -7.56 10.42
N HIS A 343 20.36 -7.22 9.17
CA HIS A 343 21.54 -6.43 8.78
C HIS A 343 21.41 -5.49 7.55
N SER A 344 20.32 -4.75 7.29
CA SER A 344 20.41 -3.64 6.31
C SER A 344 19.58 -2.39 6.63
N ALA A 345 20.26 -1.24 6.63
CA ALA A 345 19.72 0.09 6.87
C ALA A 345 19.14 0.78 5.61
N GLU A 346 18.83 0.02 4.56
CA GLU A 346 18.39 0.55 3.26
C GLU A 346 16.91 0.19 3.01
N GLY A 347 16.11 1.19 2.63
CA GLY A 347 14.63 1.10 2.54
C GLY A 347 14.09 0.46 1.23
N PRO A 348 12.76 0.19 1.17
CA PRO A 348 12.16 -0.69 0.16
C PRO A 348 11.55 0.02 -1.05
N ASP A 349 12.31 0.10 -2.15
CA ASP A 349 11.75 0.34 -3.50
C ASP A 349 11.13 -0.94 -4.13
N LEU A 350 11.28 -2.10 -3.47
CA LEU A 350 10.94 -3.45 -3.97
C LEU A 350 9.51 -3.61 -4.49
N LEU A 351 8.52 -2.98 -3.83
CA LEU A 351 7.10 -3.20 -4.13
C LEU A 351 6.50 -2.11 -5.02
N ARG A 352 7.25 -1.05 -5.34
CA ARG A 352 6.72 0.20 -5.91
C ARG A 352 5.83 0.01 -7.16
N SER A 353 6.09 -1.01 -7.98
CA SER A 353 5.33 -1.31 -9.20
C SER A 353 4.06 -2.16 -8.99
N ARG A 354 3.76 -2.63 -7.76
CA ARG A 354 2.79 -3.71 -7.51
C ARG A 354 1.40 -3.28 -7.09
N ILE A 355 1.24 -2.05 -6.60
CA ILE A 355 -0.09 -1.46 -6.38
C ILE A 355 -0.62 -0.97 -7.72
N ARG A 356 -1.78 -1.46 -8.14
CA ARG A 356 -2.35 -1.23 -9.48
C ARG A 356 -3.54 -0.29 -9.45
N ALA A 357 -4.23 -0.17 -8.32
CA ALA A 357 -5.41 0.67 -8.17
C ALA A 357 -5.46 1.46 -6.85
N PRO A 358 -6.22 2.57 -6.83
CA PRO A 358 -6.83 3.15 -5.65
C PRO A 358 -7.19 2.17 -4.51
N ALA A 359 -6.79 2.52 -3.28
CA ALA A 359 -7.13 1.79 -2.05
C ALA A 359 -6.66 0.33 -1.98
N GLU A 360 -5.71 -0.07 -2.81
CA GLU A 360 -5.05 -1.38 -2.74
C GLU A 360 -3.89 -1.39 -1.73
N PHE A 361 -3.58 -2.60 -1.28
CA PHE A 361 -2.38 -2.95 -0.54
C PHE A 361 -1.69 -4.16 -1.19
N CYS A 362 -0.39 -4.29 -0.96
CA CYS A 362 0.42 -5.42 -1.41
C CYS A 362 1.24 -5.95 -0.23
N LEU A 363 1.17 -7.25 0.02
CA LEU A 363 1.98 -7.96 1.01
C LEU A 363 2.98 -8.85 0.27
N SER A 364 4.22 -8.89 0.74
CA SER A 364 5.27 -9.76 0.26
C SER A 364 5.86 -10.55 1.43
N LEU A 365 5.99 -11.86 1.24
CA LEU A 365 6.53 -12.82 2.20
C LEU A 365 7.74 -13.52 1.60
N SER A 366 8.86 -13.54 2.32
CA SER A 366 10.07 -14.21 1.83
C SER A 366 9.98 -15.74 1.92
N PRO A 367 10.74 -16.50 1.11
CA PRO A 367 10.83 -17.95 1.19
C PRO A 367 11.21 -18.45 2.59
N GLU A 368 12.10 -17.74 3.29
CA GLU A 368 12.50 -18.07 4.65
C GLU A 368 11.36 -17.87 5.66
N ALA A 369 10.58 -16.80 5.51
CA ALA A 369 9.42 -16.54 6.36
C ALA A 369 8.33 -17.60 6.13
N LEU A 370 8.03 -17.93 4.88
CA LEU A 370 7.06 -18.96 4.51
C LEU A 370 7.50 -20.35 4.99
N THR A 371 8.76 -20.71 4.77
CA THR A 371 9.30 -22.01 5.20
C THR A 371 9.31 -22.14 6.71
N ALA A 372 9.70 -21.09 7.44
CA ALA A 372 9.61 -21.08 8.90
C ALA A 372 8.16 -21.26 9.37
N ALA A 373 7.21 -20.61 8.70
CA ALA A 373 5.79 -20.74 9.02
C ALA A 373 5.25 -22.15 8.82
N LEU A 374 5.60 -22.78 7.69
CA LEU A 374 5.23 -24.15 7.37
C LEU A 374 5.83 -25.13 8.39
N LYS A 375 7.14 -25.05 8.66
CA LYS A 375 7.83 -25.93 9.60
C LYS A 375 7.31 -25.84 11.03
N ARG A 376 6.75 -24.70 11.43
CA ARG A 376 6.15 -24.53 12.75
C ARG A 376 4.69 -24.96 12.82
N THR A 377 3.93 -24.73 11.75
CA THR A 377 2.47 -24.94 11.75
C THR A 377 2.12 -26.39 11.38
N VAL A 378 2.77 -26.95 10.35
CA VAL A 378 2.43 -28.28 9.83
C VAL A 378 2.54 -29.40 10.87
N PRO A 379 3.61 -29.47 11.71
CA PRO A 379 3.70 -30.54 12.71
C PRO A 379 2.56 -30.53 13.74
N ARG A 380 1.95 -29.36 14.00
CA ARG A 380 0.82 -29.23 14.93
C ARG A 380 -0.50 -29.72 14.33
N LEU A 381 -0.56 -29.84 13.01
CA LEU A 381 -1.72 -30.35 12.27
C LEU A 381 -1.65 -31.87 12.05
N LEU A 382 -0.51 -32.49 12.38
CA LEU A 382 -0.31 -33.92 12.24
C LEU A 382 -0.65 -34.66 13.54
N PRO A 383 -1.20 -35.89 13.46
CA PRO A 383 -1.59 -36.57 12.24
C PRO A 383 -2.85 -35.96 11.60
N LEU A 384 -2.84 -35.82 10.27
CA LEU A 384 -3.98 -35.25 9.53
C LEU A 384 -4.79 -36.39 8.92
N ARG A 385 -5.88 -36.76 9.59
CA ARG A 385 -6.78 -37.83 9.17
C ARG A 385 -7.96 -37.29 8.35
N ARG A 386 -8.23 -37.90 7.19
CA ARG A 386 -9.33 -37.55 6.29
C ARG A 386 -10.05 -38.79 5.81
N ALA A 387 -11.36 -38.81 5.99
CA ALA A 387 -12.21 -39.80 5.35
C ALA A 387 -12.23 -39.59 3.83
N LEU A 388 -12.19 -40.70 3.09
CA LEU A 388 -12.35 -40.67 1.65
C LEU A 388 -13.82 -40.38 1.32
N PRO A 389 -14.10 -39.43 0.39
CA PRO A 389 -15.46 -39.18 -0.04
C PRO A 389 -16.06 -40.45 -0.66
N PRO A 390 -17.39 -40.66 -0.58
CA PRO A 390 -18.05 -41.91 -1.01
C PRO A 390 -17.67 -42.35 -2.43
N GLU A 391 -17.49 -41.39 -3.33
CA GLU A 391 -17.08 -41.57 -4.73
C GLU A 391 -15.62 -42.03 -4.90
N ALA A 392 -14.75 -41.77 -3.93
CA ALA A 392 -13.35 -42.18 -3.94
C ALA A 392 -13.08 -43.43 -3.08
N GLN A 393 -14.10 -43.96 -2.41
CA GLN A 393 -13.97 -45.20 -1.64
C GLN A 393 -13.74 -46.38 -2.57
N VAL A 394 -12.55 -46.94 -2.53
CA VAL A 394 -12.23 -48.19 -3.21
C VAL A 394 -13.02 -49.30 -2.53
N LYS A 395 -13.83 -50.02 -3.31
CA LYS A 395 -14.63 -51.17 -2.88
C LYS A 395 -14.22 -52.38 -3.72
N GLU A 396 -13.38 -53.23 -3.15
CA GLU A 396 -12.94 -54.45 -3.82
C GLU A 396 -13.54 -55.67 -3.11
N ARG A 397 -14.15 -56.57 -3.88
CA ARG A 397 -14.79 -57.75 -3.31
C ARG A 397 -13.79 -58.88 -3.17
N ILE A 398 -13.50 -59.29 -1.95
CA ILE A 398 -12.60 -60.40 -1.61
C ILE A 398 -13.46 -61.51 -1.01
N PHE A 399 -13.74 -62.54 -1.82
CA PHE A 399 -14.72 -63.59 -1.51
C PHE A 399 -16.11 -63.01 -1.16
N ILE A 400 -16.54 -63.15 0.11
CA ILE A 400 -17.82 -62.64 0.63
C ILE A 400 -17.70 -61.25 1.26
N PHE A 401 -16.48 -60.75 1.47
CA PHE A 401 -16.22 -59.47 2.12
C PHE A 401 -15.88 -58.39 1.10
N THR A 402 -16.09 -57.13 1.47
CA THR A 402 -15.69 -55.97 0.66
C THR A 402 -14.57 -55.25 1.40
N LEU A 403 -13.38 -55.20 0.81
CA LEU A 403 -12.30 -54.32 1.24
C LEU A 403 -12.74 -52.89 0.95
N ARG A 404 -12.70 -52.04 1.97
CA ARG A 404 -13.03 -50.62 1.88
C ARG A 404 -11.88 -49.83 2.43
N ILE A 405 -11.31 -48.96 1.62
CA ILE A 405 -10.44 -47.90 2.15
C ILE A 405 -11.37 -46.81 2.69
N ARG A 406 -11.33 -46.59 4.00
CA ARG A 406 -12.18 -45.59 4.64
C ARG A 406 -11.52 -44.23 4.68
N GLU A 407 -10.26 -44.22 5.09
CA GLU A 407 -9.58 -42.99 5.50
C GLU A 407 -8.10 -43.05 5.15
N VAL A 408 -7.52 -41.88 4.99
CA VAL A 408 -6.08 -41.68 4.82
C VAL A 408 -5.59 -40.72 5.90
N GLU A 409 -4.38 -40.94 6.38
CA GLU A 409 -3.78 -40.14 7.42
C GLU A 409 -2.36 -39.75 7.03
N PHE A 410 -2.06 -38.46 7.05
CA PHE A 410 -0.67 -38.02 6.98
C PHE A 410 -0.05 -38.12 8.37
N THR A 411 1.03 -38.90 8.49
CA THR A 411 1.79 -39.06 9.73
C THR A 411 3.07 -38.25 9.74
N ALA A 412 3.60 -37.91 8.56
CA ALA A 412 4.68 -36.95 8.37
C ALA A 412 4.39 -36.07 7.15
N LEU A 413 4.71 -34.79 7.25
CA LEU A 413 4.60 -33.82 6.16
C LEU A 413 5.61 -32.70 6.40
N ASP A 414 6.63 -32.60 5.55
CA ASP A 414 7.62 -31.52 5.55
C ASP A 414 7.48 -30.67 4.29
N LEU A 415 7.25 -29.38 4.48
CA LEU A 415 6.96 -28.42 3.44
C LEU A 415 7.92 -27.23 3.51
N ALA A 416 8.35 -26.77 2.35
CA ALA A 416 9.15 -25.54 2.20
C ALA A 416 8.67 -24.73 1.00
N TYR A 417 8.97 -23.43 0.97
CA TYR A 417 8.74 -22.60 -0.22
C TYR A 417 10.06 -22.40 -0.97
N ARG A 418 10.09 -22.72 -2.27
CA ARG A 418 11.32 -22.70 -3.09
C ARG A 418 11.04 -22.23 -4.52
N SER A 419 12.08 -21.70 -5.17
CA SER A 419 12.08 -21.43 -6.61
C SER A 419 12.17 -22.74 -7.40
N ARG A 420 11.30 -22.88 -8.40
CA ARG A 420 11.29 -23.96 -9.38
C ARG A 420 10.97 -23.37 -10.75
N ASP A 421 11.83 -23.61 -11.74
CA ASP A 421 11.63 -23.18 -13.13
C ASP A 421 11.29 -21.67 -13.29
N GLY A 422 11.88 -20.83 -12.42
CA GLY A 422 11.62 -19.39 -12.42
C GLY A 422 10.29 -18.97 -11.80
N ARG A 423 9.62 -19.86 -11.04
CA ARG A 423 8.39 -19.59 -10.28
C ARG A 423 8.54 -19.99 -8.81
N GLY A 424 7.73 -19.42 -7.94
CA GLY A 424 7.63 -19.86 -6.55
C GLY A 424 6.72 -21.09 -6.41
N SER A 425 7.15 -22.08 -5.64
CA SER A 425 6.41 -23.34 -5.44
C SER A 425 6.57 -23.86 -4.01
N PHE A 426 5.59 -24.64 -3.54
CA PHE A 426 5.71 -25.37 -2.28
C PHE A 426 6.38 -26.73 -2.54
N SER A 427 7.60 -26.89 -2.04
CA SER A 427 8.31 -28.17 -2.04
C SER A 427 7.74 -29.09 -0.96
N ILE A 428 7.47 -30.34 -1.33
CA ILE A 428 7.09 -31.44 -0.45
C ILE A 428 8.35 -32.29 -0.26
N GLU A 429 9.09 -32.06 0.83
CA GLU A 429 10.39 -32.70 1.08
C GLU A 429 10.22 -34.15 1.57
N ASP A 430 9.17 -34.39 2.36
CA ASP A 430 8.71 -35.71 2.76
C ASP A 430 7.22 -35.66 3.08
N ALA A 431 6.45 -36.66 2.64
CA ALA A 431 5.06 -36.84 3.04
C ALA A 431 4.76 -38.33 3.18
N VAL A 432 4.39 -38.77 4.37
CA VAL A 432 4.12 -40.18 4.69
C VAL A 432 2.65 -40.37 5.01
N LEU A 433 2.03 -41.31 4.30
CA LEU A 433 0.61 -41.60 4.35
C LEU A 433 0.36 -43.01 4.90
N GLN A 434 -0.59 -43.11 5.84
CA GLN A 434 -1.19 -44.37 6.29
C GLN A 434 -2.60 -44.51 5.73
N VAL A 435 -2.99 -45.75 5.48
CA VAL A 435 -4.28 -46.10 4.89
C VAL A 435 -5.06 -46.94 5.90
N TYR A 436 -6.27 -46.50 6.21
CA TYR A 436 -7.21 -47.18 7.09
C TYR A 436 -8.21 -47.95 6.25
N TRP A 437 -8.33 -49.24 6.50
CA TRP A 437 -9.18 -50.13 5.73
C TRP A 437 -10.07 -51.03 6.59
N ASP A 438 -11.20 -51.43 6.02
CA ASP A 438 -12.12 -52.42 6.56
C ASP A 438 -12.28 -53.58 5.59
N LEU A 439 -12.38 -54.80 6.10
CA LEU A 439 -12.74 -56.02 5.37
C LEU A 439 -13.78 -56.80 6.18
N GLY A 440 -15.06 -56.52 5.95
CA GLY A 440 -16.14 -57.14 6.74
C GLY A 440 -16.14 -56.66 8.20
N VAL A 441 -15.84 -57.56 9.13
CA VAL A 441 -15.71 -57.26 10.57
C VAL A 441 -14.28 -56.91 10.99
N SER A 442 -13.30 -57.09 10.09
CA SER A 442 -11.91 -56.76 10.33
C SER A 442 -11.61 -55.33 9.86
N SER A 443 -10.75 -54.63 10.59
CA SER A 443 -10.22 -53.33 10.19
C SER A 443 -8.74 -53.26 10.52
N GLY A 444 -7.99 -52.46 9.77
CA GLY A 444 -6.56 -52.32 9.96
C GLY A 444 -6.02 -50.98 9.50
N VAL A 445 -4.77 -50.74 9.87
CA VAL A 445 -3.97 -49.60 9.42
C VAL A 445 -2.73 -50.16 8.75
N GLU A 446 -2.43 -49.64 7.57
CA GLU A 446 -1.24 -50.04 6.82
C GLU A 446 -0.43 -48.81 6.41
N PRO A 447 0.91 -48.85 6.46
CA PRO A 447 1.72 -47.82 5.83
C PRO A 447 1.46 -47.83 4.32
N GLY A 448 0.93 -46.73 3.80
CA GLY A 448 0.55 -46.63 2.40
C GLY A 448 1.76 -46.32 1.53
N LEU A 449 2.19 -45.05 1.60
CA LEU A 449 3.16 -44.52 0.65
C LEU A 449 3.91 -43.31 1.21
N ARG A 450 5.11 -43.08 0.67
CA ARG A 450 5.92 -41.88 0.86
C ARG A 450 6.00 -41.11 -0.45
N LEU A 451 5.82 -39.80 -0.38
CA LEU A 451 5.82 -38.89 -1.53
C LEU A 451 6.85 -37.77 -1.36
N LYS A 452 7.47 -37.38 -2.48
CA LYS A 452 8.17 -36.10 -2.61
C LYS A 452 7.82 -35.43 -3.92
N GLY A 453 7.85 -34.11 -3.93
CA GLY A 453 7.53 -33.35 -5.14
C GLY A 453 7.37 -31.89 -4.83
N TYR A 454 6.56 -31.23 -5.66
CA TYR A 454 6.25 -29.81 -5.52
C TYR A 454 4.77 -29.59 -5.70
N SER A 455 4.29 -28.44 -5.28
CA SER A 455 2.96 -27.96 -5.60
C SER A 455 3.06 -26.51 -6.05
N ASP A 456 2.64 -26.28 -7.29
CA ASP A 456 2.55 -24.93 -7.83
C ASP A 456 1.30 -24.24 -7.28
N VAL A 457 1.38 -22.92 -7.08
CA VAL A 457 0.25 -22.10 -6.67
C VAL A 457 -0.34 -21.42 -7.91
N ILE A 458 -1.60 -21.70 -8.17
CA ILE A 458 -2.34 -21.17 -9.31
C ILE A 458 -3.44 -20.26 -8.77
N ALA A 459 -3.36 -18.98 -9.10
CA ALA A 459 -4.48 -18.07 -8.91
C ALA A 459 -5.53 -18.35 -9.99
N ALA A 460 -6.71 -18.82 -9.57
CA ALA A 460 -7.85 -18.96 -10.46
C ALA A 460 -8.60 -17.61 -10.48
N PRO A 461 -8.91 -17.06 -11.67
CA PRO A 461 -9.64 -15.81 -11.79
C PRO A 461 -11.05 -15.95 -11.20
N GLY A 462 -11.43 -15.02 -10.31
CA GLY A 462 -12.75 -15.00 -9.67
C GLY A 462 -12.80 -14.02 -8.50
N THR A 463 -14.01 -13.54 -8.17
CA THR A 463 -14.29 -12.80 -6.94
C THR A 463 -15.25 -13.63 -6.09
N PRO A 464 -14.82 -14.15 -4.93
CA PRO A 464 -13.50 -13.96 -4.34
C PRO A 464 -12.38 -14.76 -5.00
N LEU A 465 -11.13 -14.33 -4.78
CA LEU A 465 -9.93 -15.00 -5.27
C LEU A 465 -9.94 -16.47 -4.83
N ARG A 466 -9.81 -17.39 -5.80
CA ARG A 466 -9.64 -18.81 -5.54
C ARG A 466 -8.21 -19.19 -5.82
N LEU A 467 -7.57 -19.85 -4.86
CA LEU A 467 -6.25 -20.42 -5.08
C LEU A 467 -6.36 -21.92 -5.25
N GLN A 468 -5.61 -22.43 -6.21
CA GLN A 468 -5.49 -23.85 -6.48
C GLN A 468 -4.04 -24.26 -6.32
N LEU A 469 -3.83 -25.37 -5.65
CA LEU A 469 -2.56 -26.08 -5.63
C LEU A 469 -2.58 -27.15 -6.71
N GLN A 470 -1.54 -27.18 -7.53
CA GLN A 470 -1.32 -28.24 -8.50
C GLN A 470 -0.10 -29.07 -8.09
N PRO A 471 -0.31 -30.22 -7.44
CA PRO A 471 0.78 -31.09 -7.03
C PRO A 471 1.43 -31.78 -8.25
N ASP A 472 2.76 -31.79 -8.25
CA ASP A 472 3.60 -32.58 -9.16
C ASP A 472 4.54 -33.44 -8.33
N ILE A 473 4.19 -34.72 -8.23
CA ILE A 473 4.93 -35.72 -7.48
C ILE A 473 6.08 -36.24 -8.34
N GLN A 474 7.30 -36.09 -7.83
CA GLN A 474 8.52 -36.54 -8.48
C GLN A 474 8.98 -37.91 -7.97
N TYR A 475 8.66 -38.23 -6.71
CA TYR A 475 9.04 -39.47 -6.07
C TYR A 475 7.85 -40.08 -5.35
N LEU A 476 7.62 -41.37 -5.59
CA LEU A 476 6.59 -42.17 -4.92
C LEU A 476 7.17 -43.54 -4.58
N GLU A 477 7.20 -43.81 -3.28
CA GLU A 477 7.65 -45.06 -2.68
C GLU A 477 6.46 -45.73 -1.98
N PHE A 478 6.22 -47.02 -2.27
CA PHE A 478 5.25 -47.81 -1.52
C PHE A 478 5.87 -48.29 -0.22
N LEU A 479 5.13 -48.14 0.88
CA LEU A 479 5.55 -48.62 2.19
C LEU A 479 4.78 -49.89 2.62
N SER A 480 3.68 -50.19 1.92
CA SER A 480 2.83 -51.35 2.15
C SER A 480 3.57 -52.64 1.81
N PRO A 481 3.75 -53.58 2.76
CA PRO A 481 4.32 -54.90 2.48
C PRO A 481 3.54 -55.67 1.42
N HIS A 482 2.22 -55.48 1.35
CA HIS A 482 1.34 -56.14 0.38
C HIS A 482 1.51 -55.61 -1.04
N ILE A 483 1.86 -54.33 -1.23
CA ILE A 483 2.19 -53.79 -2.55
C ILE A 483 3.63 -54.18 -2.91
N LEU A 484 4.55 -54.14 -1.94
CA LEU A 484 5.95 -54.49 -2.15
C LEU A 484 6.17 -55.96 -2.51
N SER A 485 5.27 -56.86 -2.10
CA SER A 485 5.31 -58.27 -2.50
C SER A 485 4.80 -58.54 -3.92
N ARG A 486 4.20 -57.55 -4.58
CA ARG A 486 3.75 -57.67 -5.99
C ARG A 486 4.92 -57.59 -6.96
N SER A 487 4.69 -57.99 -8.20
CA SER A 487 5.73 -57.89 -9.24
C SER A 487 6.13 -56.43 -9.51
N PRO A 488 7.39 -56.16 -9.92
CA PRO A 488 7.83 -54.80 -10.25
C PRO A 488 6.95 -54.10 -11.31
N ALA A 489 6.40 -54.86 -12.26
CA ALA A 489 5.51 -54.34 -13.29
C ALA A 489 4.16 -53.86 -12.72
N GLU A 490 3.56 -54.63 -11.80
CA GLU A 490 2.31 -54.22 -11.12
C GLU A 490 2.54 -53.01 -10.22
N GLN A 491 3.67 -52.97 -9.51
CA GLN A 491 4.06 -51.82 -8.70
C GLN A 491 4.21 -50.56 -9.57
N GLN A 492 4.87 -50.68 -10.72
CA GLN A 492 5.04 -49.57 -11.66
C GLN A 492 3.69 -49.09 -12.23
N ALA A 493 2.81 -50.01 -12.64
CA ALA A 493 1.47 -49.67 -13.13
C ALA A 493 0.63 -48.97 -12.06
N LEU A 494 0.70 -49.40 -10.79
CA LEU A 494 0.04 -48.72 -9.67
C LEU A 494 0.61 -47.32 -9.44
N ARG A 495 1.94 -47.17 -9.48
CA ARG A 495 2.61 -45.87 -9.34
C ARG A 495 2.13 -44.90 -10.42
N GLU A 496 2.10 -45.32 -11.68
CA GLU A 496 1.64 -44.49 -12.80
C GLU A 496 0.18 -44.07 -12.64
N ARG A 497 -0.70 -44.98 -12.20
CA ARG A 497 -2.11 -44.64 -11.91
C ARG A 497 -2.25 -43.59 -10.82
N ILE A 498 -1.49 -43.71 -9.73
CA ILE A 498 -1.51 -42.73 -8.64
C ILE A 498 -0.99 -41.39 -9.11
N LEU A 499 0.16 -41.37 -9.80
CA LEU A 499 0.76 -40.14 -10.32
C LEU A 499 -0.16 -39.43 -11.32
N ALA A 500 -0.83 -40.19 -12.20
CA ALA A 500 -1.80 -39.64 -13.15
C ALA A 500 -3.02 -39.01 -12.43
N GLY A 501 -3.55 -39.68 -11.39
CA GLY A 501 -4.65 -39.15 -10.59
C GLY A 501 -4.27 -37.86 -9.84
N VAL A 502 -3.09 -37.84 -9.22
CA VAL A 502 -2.60 -36.67 -8.47
C VAL A 502 -2.38 -35.48 -9.40
N ARG A 503 -1.68 -35.66 -10.53
CA ARG A 503 -1.43 -34.58 -11.51
C ARG A 503 -2.71 -34.01 -12.12
N GLY A 504 -3.76 -34.82 -12.22
CA GLY A 504 -5.07 -34.41 -12.72
C GLY A 504 -5.92 -33.65 -11.70
N THR A 505 -5.55 -33.64 -10.43
CA THR A 505 -6.39 -33.08 -9.36
C THR A 505 -5.86 -31.71 -8.91
N ARG A 506 -6.68 -30.67 -9.08
CA ARG A 506 -6.41 -29.35 -8.50
C ARG A 506 -7.01 -29.27 -7.11
N LEU A 507 -6.24 -28.78 -6.15
CA LEU A 507 -6.66 -28.65 -4.77
C LEU A 507 -7.02 -27.20 -4.47
N ASP A 508 -8.31 -26.90 -4.29
CA ASP A 508 -8.75 -25.57 -3.88
C ASP A 508 -8.29 -25.28 -2.44
N LEU A 509 -7.65 -24.13 -2.25
CA LEU A 509 -7.30 -23.61 -0.93
C LEU A 509 -8.46 -22.75 -0.40
N PRO A 510 -9.02 -23.08 0.77
CA PRO A 510 -10.06 -22.27 1.38
C PRO A 510 -9.44 -20.99 1.94
N LEU A 511 -9.47 -19.92 1.16
CA LEU A 511 -9.08 -18.59 1.62
C LEU A 511 -10.29 -17.80 2.11
N PRO A 512 -10.19 -17.10 3.26
CA PRO A 512 -11.15 -16.08 3.59
C PRO A 512 -11.06 -14.98 2.52
N SER A 513 -12.17 -14.77 1.82
CA SER A 513 -12.27 -13.74 0.79
C SER A 513 -12.20 -12.32 1.33
N ARG A 514 -12.71 -12.15 2.56
CA ARG A 514 -12.84 -10.87 3.26
C ARG A 514 -12.37 -11.05 4.69
N LEU A 515 -11.43 -10.20 5.10
CA LEU A 515 -10.93 -10.13 6.46
C LEU A 515 -11.52 -8.89 7.14
N PRO A 516 -12.28 -9.02 8.24
CA PRO A 516 -12.82 -7.86 8.93
C PRO A 516 -11.70 -7.01 9.53
N VAL A 517 -11.90 -5.69 9.59
CA VAL A 517 -10.98 -4.73 10.24
C VAL A 517 -11.71 -3.97 11.36
N PRO A 518 -12.04 -4.63 12.49
CA PRO A 518 -12.87 -4.04 13.54
C PRO A 518 -12.40 -2.68 14.08
N PRO A 519 -11.09 -2.38 14.19
CA PRO A 519 -10.62 -1.09 14.68
C PRO A 519 -10.90 0.12 13.78
N LEU A 520 -11.21 -0.09 12.48
CA LEU A 520 -11.62 1.00 11.59
C LEU A 520 -13.12 1.26 11.71
N SER A 521 -13.93 0.23 11.45
CA SER A 521 -15.38 0.24 11.63
C SER A 521 -15.91 -1.21 11.66
N GLY A 522 -17.13 -1.41 12.14
CA GLY A 522 -17.79 -2.72 12.10
C GLY A 522 -18.16 -3.21 10.67
N ARG A 523 -17.90 -2.40 9.64
CA ARG A 523 -18.20 -2.70 8.23
C ARG A 523 -16.95 -2.81 7.35
N ALA A 524 -15.85 -2.17 7.76
CA ALA A 524 -14.59 -2.21 7.03
C ALA A 524 -14.05 -3.65 6.88
N GLY A 525 -13.58 -3.97 5.68
CA GLY A 525 -12.97 -5.28 5.38
C GLY A 525 -11.84 -5.17 4.37
N LEU A 526 -10.92 -6.13 4.41
CA LEU A 526 -9.88 -6.32 3.39
C LEU A 526 -10.28 -7.48 2.49
N ASP A 527 -10.42 -7.20 1.20
CA ASP A 527 -10.65 -8.21 0.18
C ASP A 527 -9.33 -8.60 -0.48
N LEU A 528 -9.11 -9.90 -0.65
CA LEU A 528 -7.97 -10.41 -1.42
C LEU A 528 -8.32 -10.38 -2.91
N VAL A 529 -7.51 -9.68 -3.70
CA VAL A 529 -7.75 -9.48 -5.14
C VAL A 529 -6.73 -10.19 -6.02
N GLY A 530 -5.58 -10.57 -5.47
CA GLY A 530 -4.53 -11.24 -6.24
C GLY A 530 -3.54 -11.99 -5.37
N LEU A 531 -2.88 -12.97 -5.97
CA LEU A 531 -1.73 -13.65 -5.42
C LEU A 531 -0.79 -14.03 -6.55
N GLU A 532 0.50 -13.84 -6.34
CA GLU A 532 1.55 -14.17 -7.29
C GLU A 532 2.68 -14.90 -6.57
N ALA A 533 2.97 -16.13 -7.01
CA ALA A 533 4.04 -16.95 -6.46
C ALA A 533 5.34 -16.73 -7.25
N LEU A 534 6.17 -15.82 -6.76
CA LEU A 534 7.47 -15.50 -7.35
C LEU A 534 8.58 -16.37 -6.74
N PRO A 535 9.70 -16.57 -7.45
CA PRO A 535 10.85 -17.32 -6.94
C PRO A 535 11.34 -16.89 -5.55
N GLU A 536 11.36 -15.57 -5.33
CA GLU A 536 11.97 -14.94 -4.17
C GLU A 536 10.95 -14.48 -3.13
N GLU A 537 9.66 -14.74 -3.36
CA GLU A 537 8.58 -14.28 -2.47
C GLU A 537 7.20 -14.81 -2.88
N LEU A 538 6.27 -14.83 -1.92
CA LEU A 538 4.85 -14.91 -2.20
C LEU A 538 4.23 -13.52 -2.05
N VAL A 539 3.63 -13.02 -3.13
CA VAL A 539 2.97 -11.72 -3.17
C VAL A 539 1.46 -11.91 -3.02
N ILE A 540 0.85 -11.17 -2.11
CA ILE A 540 -0.60 -11.14 -1.89
C ILE A 540 -1.07 -9.71 -2.09
N GLN A 541 -2.07 -9.54 -2.95
CA GLN A 541 -2.68 -8.25 -3.25
C GLN A 541 -4.10 -8.21 -2.67
N GLY A 542 -4.48 -7.06 -2.14
CA GLY A 542 -5.83 -6.85 -1.65
C GLY A 542 -6.26 -5.40 -1.73
N ARG A 543 -7.50 -5.15 -1.31
CA ARG A 543 -8.16 -3.85 -1.34
C ARG A 543 -8.96 -3.61 -0.07
N LEU A 544 -8.95 -2.38 0.41
CA LEU A 544 -9.84 -1.95 1.50
C LEU A 544 -11.25 -1.68 0.95
N LEU A 545 -12.25 -2.28 1.59
CA LEU A 545 -13.66 -2.03 1.36
C LEU A 545 -14.25 -1.17 2.50
N PRO A 546 -15.15 -0.23 2.17
CA PRO A 546 -15.93 0.53 3.15
C PRO A 546 -16.92 -0.34 3.94
#